data_AF-A0A1A9AM30-F1
#
_entry.id   AF-A0A1A9AM30-F1
#
_cell.length_a   1.000
_cell.length_b   1.000
_cell.length_c   1.000
_cell.angle_alpha   90.00
_cell.angle_beta   90.00
_cell.angle_gamma   90.00
#
_symmetry.space_group_name_H-M   'P 1'
#
loop_
_entity.id
_entity.type
_entity.pdbx_description
1 polymer ?
#
loop_
_entity_poly.entity_id
_entity_poly.type
_entity_poly.pdbx_seq_one_letter_code
_entity_poly.pdbx_strand_id
1 'polypeptide(L)'
;MQFEKSTGDNNPEVLKIISDLQEKDQNLYATGCLIENAYKYAQLMYTGEDTYYICEYFIDWVNEKKTSYISSGDKCRNIELWDEYIEKIWTQLEKIVEDGNYCSIKTVTHECSKISAHITGIVVSFFLLATFATVFFLKRNVIYNLCYIKMN
;
A
#
# COMPACT_ATOMS: atom_id res chain seq x y z
N MET A 1 8.17 2.11 -23.66
CA MET A 1 9.63 1.87 -23.79
C MET A 1 9.89 0.45 -24.28
N GLN A 2 11.11 0.12 -24.73
CA GLN A 2 11.42 -1.17 -25.35
C GLN A 2 11.22 -2.37 -24.41
N PHE A 3 11.29 -2.15 -23.09
CA PHE A 3 11.02 -3.15 -22.05
C PHE A 3 9.56 -3.61 -21.95
N GLU A 4 8.59 -2.82 -22.43
CA GLU A 4 7.15 -3.14 -22.29
C GLU A 4 6.68 -4.21 -23.29
N LYS A 5 7.55 -4.63 -24.22
CA LYS A 5 7.24 -5.51 -25.35
C LYS A 5 7.86 -6.92 -25.26
N SER A 6 8.53 -7.25 -24.15
CA SER A 6 9.22 -8.53 -23.96
C SER A 6 8.23 -9.70 -23.77
N THR A 7 8.50 -10.86 -24.39
CA THR A 7 7.69 -12.09 -24.33
C THR A 7 8.55 -13.29 -23.92
N GLY A 8 9.23 -13.22 -22.77
CA GLY A 8 9.89 -14.38 -22.18
C GLY A 8 8.89 -15.35 -21.54
N ASP A 9 9.29 -16.61 -21.36
CA ASP A 9 8.42 -17.65 -20.79
C ASP A 9 7.84 -17.22 -19.45
N ASN A 10 6.53 -17.42 -19.27
CA ASN A 10 5.81 -16.93 -18.10
C ASN A 10 5.92 -17.92 -16.94
N ASN A 11 6.29 -17.42 -15.76
CA ASN A 11 6.31 -18.25 -14.57
C ASN A 11 4.88 -18.49 -14.06
N PRO A 12 4.46 -19.75 -13.81
CA PRO A 12 3.09 -20.07 -13.42
C PRO A 12 2.67 -19.48 -12.06
N GLU A 13 3.60 -19.33 -11.11
CA GLU A 13 3.32 -18.67 -9.83
C GLU A 13 3.12 -17.15 -10.01
N VAL A 14 3.95 -16.51 -10.84
CA VAL A 14 3.81 -15.10 -11.19
C VAL A 14 2.48 -14.85 -11.93
N LEU A 15 2.15 -15.70 -12.89
CA LEU A 15 0.87 -15.64 -13.62
C LEU A 15 -0.33 -15.75 -12.70
N LYS A 16 -0.26 -16.63 -11.69
CA LYS A 16 -1.33 -16.77 -10.71
C LYS A 16 -1.54 -15.47 -9.93
N ILE A 17 -0.46 -14.85 -9.46
CA ILE A 17 -0.54 -13.57 -8.72
C ILE A 17 -1.10 -12.46 -9.61
N ILE A 18 -0.67 -12.38 -10.87
CA ILE A 18 -1.18 -11.42 -11.85
C ILE A 18 -2.67 -11.68 -12.16
N SER A 19 -3.09 -12.93 -12.29
CA SER A 19 -4.50 -13.28 -12.51
C SER A 19 -5.37 -12.88 -11.32
N ASP A 20 -4.93 -13.15 -10.09
CA ASP A 20 -5.65 -12.76 -8.87
C ASP A 20 -5.78 -11.22 -8.77
N LEU A 21 -4.78 -10.48 -9.28
CA LEU A 21 -4.78 -9.03 -9.33
C LEU A 21 -5.79 -8.46 -10.33
N GLN A 22 -6.00 -9.16 -11.45
CA GLN A 22 -6.92 -8.72 -12.52
C GLN A 22 -8.34 -8.48 -12.03
N GLU A 23 -8.81 -9.29 -11.09
CA GLU A 23 -10.14 -9.16 -10.50
C GLU A 23 -10.24 -8.05 -9.46
N LYS A 24 -9.10 -7.64 -8.86
CA LYS A 24 -9.06 -6.67 -7.75
C LYS A 24 -8.77 -5.24 -8.21
N ASP A 25 -7.84 -5.05 -9.14
CA ASP A 25 -7.43 -3.72 -9.61
C ASP A 25 -6.83 -3.79 -11.03
N GLN A 26 -7.56 -3.26 -12.02
CA GLN A 26 -7.14 -3.31 -13.43
C GLN A 26 -5.88 -2.47 -13.71
N ASN A 27 -5.68 -1.36 -13.01
CA ASN A 27 -4.53 -0.49 -13.23
C ASN A 27 -3.27 -1.12 -12.64
N LEU A 28 -3.39 -1.72 -11.46
CA LEU A 28 -2.30 -2.44 -10.83
C LEU A 28 -2.00 -3.73 -11.58
N TYR A 29 -3.01 -4.41 -12.13
CA TYR A 29 -2.85 -5.56 -13.04
C TYR A 29 -1.99 -5.21 -14.26
N ALA A 30 -2.33 -4.12 -14.96
CA ALA A 30 -1.56 -3.65 -16.10
C ALA A 30 -0.11 -3.33 -15.68
N THR A 31 0.08 -2.73 -14.50
CA THR A 31 1.40 -2.45 -13.94
C THR A 31 2.19 -3.73 -13.66
N GLY A 32 1.56 -4.75 -13.05
CA GLY A 32 2.19 -6.05 -12.78
C GLY A 32 2.67 -6.75 -14.06
N CYS A 33 1.86 -6.73 -15.12
CA CYS A 33 2.25 -7.27 -16.42
C CYS A 33 3.47 -6.54 -17.02
N LEU A 34 3.51 -5.21 -16.92
CA LEU A 34 4.64 -4.42 -17.41
C LEU A 34 5.92 -4.72 -16.61
N ILE A 35 5.80 -4.89 -15.29
CA ILE A 35 6.93 -5.23 -14.41
C ILE A 35 7.50 -6.61 -14.75
N GLU A 36 6.65 -7.63 -14.95
CA GLU A 36 7.11 -8.96 -15.36
C GLU A 36 7.90 -8.91 -16.67
N ASN A 37 7.36 -8.23 -17.69
CA ASN A 37 8.01 -8.11 -19.01
C ASN A 37 9.32 -7.34 -18.92
N ALA A 38 9.33 -6.25 -18.17
CA ALA A 38 10.50 -5.41 -18.00
C ALA A 38 11.62 -6.13 -17.22
N TYR A 39 11.26 -6.95 -16.23
CA TYR A 39 12.22 -7.79 -15.51
C TYR A 39 12.90 -8.79 -16.45
N LYS A 40 12.11 -9.54 -17.24
CA LYS A 40 12.64 -10.49 -18.23
C LYS A 40 13.56 -9.80 -19.24
N TYR A 41 13.22 -8.58 -19.66
CA TYR A 41 14.08 -7.80 -20.53
C TYR A 41 15.39 -7.40 -19.86
N ALA A 42 15.34 -6.88 -18.63
CA ALA A 42 16.53 -6.50 -17.87
C ALA A 42 17.46 -7.71 -17.68
N GLN A 43 16.90 -8.89 -17.41
CA GLN A 43 17.64 -10.15 -17.34
C GLN A 43 18.37 -10.51 -18.64
N LEU A 44 17.67 -10.47 -19.78
CA LEU A 44 18.26 -10.78 -21.09
C LEU A 44 19.40 -9.82 -21.44
N MET A 45 19.30 -8.57 -21.00
CA MET A 45 20.32 -7.56 -21.24
C MET A 45 21.50 -7.68 -20.26
N TYR A 46 21.38 -8.43 -19.17
CA TYR A 46 22.41 -8.62 -18.15
C TYR A 46 23.49 -9.64 -18.59
N THR A 47 24.12 -9.44 -19.75
CA THR A 47 25.13 -10.36 -20.31
C THR A 47 26.51 -9.74 -20.58
N GLY A 48 26.87 -8.59 -19.99
CA GLY A 48 28.16 -7.90 -20.26
C GLY A 48 28.56 -6.84 -19.22
N GLU A 49 29.69 -6.14 -19.42
CA GLU A 49 30.23 -5.13 -18.47
C GLU A 49 29.40 -3.82 -18.41
N ASP A 50 28.61 -3.52 -19.44
CA ASP A 50 27.76 -2.30 -19.53
C ASP A 50 26.36 -2.46 -18.91
N THR A 51 26.09 -3.57 -18.22
CA THR A 51 24.75 -3.97 -17.79
C THR A 51 24.33 -3.42 -16.44
N TYR A 52 25.25 -2.80 -15.70
CA TYR A 52 24.97 -2.21 -14.41
C TYR A 52 23.81 -1.19 -14.47
N TYR A 53 23.70 -0.43 -15.56
CA TYR A 53 22.69 0.62 -15.72
C TYR A 53 21.27 0.10 -15.98
N ILE A 54 21.09 -1.12 -16.52
CA ILE A 54 19.75 -1.60 -16.87
C ILE A 54 18.91 -1.89 -15.62
N CYS A 55 19.55 -2.41 -14.57
CA CYS A 55 18.90 -2.69 -13.30
C CYS A 55 18.54 -1.40 -12.56
N GLU A 56 19.45 -0.43 -12.50
CA GLU A 56 19.18 0.87 -11.86
C GLU A 56 18.02 1.58 -12.57
N TYR A 57 18.06 1.65 -13.90
CA TYR A 57 17.00 2.26 -14.69
C TYR A 57 15.64 1.58 -14.47
N PHE A 58 15.64 0.25 -14.42
CA PHE A 58 14.43 -0.52 -14.17
C PHE A 58 13.89 -0.29 -12.75
N ILE A 59 14.76 -0.23 -11.73
CA ILE A 59 14.40 0.07 -10.34
C ILE A 59 13.75 1.45 -10.23
N ASP A 60 14.37 2.46 -10.84
CA ASP A 60 13.85 3.82 -10.84
C ASP A 60 12.46 3.87 -11.48
N TRP A 61 12.30 3.21 -12.62
CA TRP A 61 11.00 3.11 -13.29
C TRP A 61 9.94 2.41 -12.42
N VAL A 62 10.27 1.32 -11.72
CA VAL A 62 9.34 0.65 -10.78
C VAL A 62 8.96 1.60 -9.63
N ASN A 63 9.92 2.34 -9.07
CA ASN A 63 9.67 3.30 -8.00
C ASN A 63 8.79 4.48 -8.45
N GLU A 64 8.94 4.95 -9.68
CA GLU A 64 8.04 5.92 -10.28
C GLU A 64 6.62 5.38 -10.39
N LYS A 65 6.46 4.13 -10.86
CA LYS A 65 5.14 3.47 -10.91
C LYS A 65 4.53 3.31 -9.53
N LYS A 66 5.30 2.88 -8.53
CA LYS A 66 4.88 2.76 -7.13
C LYS A 66 4.37 4.09 -6.59
N THR A 67 5.16 5.15 -6.77
CA THR A 67 4.81 6.51 -6.33
C THR A 67 3.54 7.00 -7.02
N SER A 68 3.43 6.80 -8.34
CA SER A 68 2.24 7.21 -9.09
C SER A 68 0.98 6.46 -8.65
N TYR A 69 1.09 5.16 -8.38
CA TYR A 69 -0.04 4.35 -7.95
C TYR A 69 -0.49 4.71 -6.53
N ILE A 70 0.46 4.81 -5.59
CA ILE A 70 0.18 5.15 -4.19
C ILE A 70 -0.37 6.57 -4.02
N SER A 71 0.07 7.52 -4.86
CA SER A 71 -0.46 8.90 -4.84
C SER A 71 -1.85 9.02 -5.46
N SER A 72 -2.31 8.01 -6.20
CA SER A 72 -3.67 7.96 -6.70
C SER A 72 -4.63 7.39 -5.64
N GLY A 73 -5.81 7.98 -5.49
CA GLY A 73 -6.87 7.43 -4.62
C GLY A 73 -6.49 7.29 -3.14
N ASP A 74 -6.87 6.15 -2.54
CA ASP A 74 -6.59 5.84 -1.12
C ASP A 74 -5.16 5.31 -0.97
N LYS A 75 -4.27 6.19 -0.48
CA LYS A 75 -2.86 5.90 -0.23
C LYS A 75 -2.65 4.58 0.54
N CYS A 76 -3.43 4.35 1.58
CA CYS A 76 -3.22 3.23 2.49
C CYS A 76 -3.66 1.91 1.87
N ARG A 77 -4.82 1.90 1.21
CA ARG A 77 -5.28 0.76 0.43
C ARG A 77 -4.30 0.43 -0.71
N ASN A 78 -3.78 1.46 -1.37
CA ASN A 78 -2.88 1.27 -2.50
C ASN A 78 -1.51 0.75 -2.08
N ILE A 79 -0.99 1.18 -0.92
CA ILE A 79 0.20 0.56 -0.32
C ILE A 79 -0.04 -0.93 -0.08
N GLU A 80 -1.17 -1.29 0.55
CA GLU A 80 -1.50 -2.70 0.82
C GLU A 80 -1.61 -3.54 -0.45
N LEU A 81 -2.29 -3.03 -1.49
CA LEU A 81 -2.40 -3.74 -2.76
C LEU A 81 -1.05 -3.88 -3.46
N TRP A 82 -0.20 -2.85 -3.42
CA TRP A 82 1.14 -2.92 -4.01
C TRP A 82 1.98 -3.98 -3.30
N ASP A 83 2.01 -3.97 -1.97
CA ASP A 83 2.79 -4.91 -1.16
C ASP A 83 2.25 -6.35 -1.27
N GLU A 84 0.93 -6.53 -1.34
CA GLU A 84 0.30 -7.85 -1.47
C GLU A 84 0.59 -8.50 -2.82
N TYR A 85 0.74 -7.71 -3.88
CA TYR A 85 0.79 -8.22 -5.26
C TYR A 85 2.12 -7.95 -5.97
N ILE A 86 2.53 -6.69 -6.08
CA ILE A 86 3.70 -6.31 -6.89
C ILE A 86 4.99 -6.78 -6.21
N GLU A 87 5.13 -6.58 -4.90
CA GLU A 87 6.30 -7.07 -4.15
C GLU A 87 6.35 -8.62 -4.12
N LYS A 88 5.20 -9.31 -4.21
CA LYS A 88 5.17 -10.78 -4.34
C LYS A 88 5.54 -11.28 -5.73
N ILE A 89 5.04 -10.65 -6.79
CA ILE A 89 5.49 -10.90 -8.17
C ILE A 89 7.00 -10.79 -8.21
N TRP A 90 7.53 -9.72 -7.61
CA TRP A 90 8.95 -9.47 -7.51
C TRP A 90 9.73 -10.58 -6.80
N THR A 91 9.30 -10.93 -5.59
CA THR A 91 9.91 -12.02 -4.79
C THR A 91 9.95 -13.33 -5.57
N GLN A 92 8.93 -13.62 -6.37
CA GLN A 92 8.91 -14.83 -7.19
C GLN A 92 9.86 -14.73 -8.39
N LEU A 93 9.94 -13.57 -9.03
CA LEU A 93 10.87 -13.33 -10.12
C LEU A 93 12.32 -13.51 -9.68
N GLU A 94 12.70 -13.02 -8.50
CA GLU A 94 14.05 -13.21 -7.93
C GLU A 94 14.40 -14.69 -7.70
N LYS A 95 13.45 -15.52 -7.27
CA LYS A 95 13.68 -16.96 -7.02
C LYS A 95 13.93 -17.76 -8.28
N ILE A 96 13.48 -17.29 -9.44
CA ILE A 96 13.66 -18.00 -10.72
C ILE A 96 15.12 -17.92 -11.19
N VAL A 97 15.88 -16.95 -10.70
CA VAL A 97 17.22 -16.64 -11.18
C VAL A 97 18.24 -17.29 -10.25
N GLU A 98 18.71 -18.48 -10.62
CA GLU A 98 19.65 -19.26 -9.79
C GLU A 98 21.07 -18.66 -9.73
N ASP A 99 21.46 -17.76 -10.66
CA ASP A 99 22.88 -17.46 -10.96
C ASP A 99 23.36 -16.03 -10.64
N GLY A 100 22.82 -15.36 -9.62
CA GLY A 100 23.40 -14.10 -9.10
C GLY A 100 23.32 -12.86 -10.02
N ASN A 101 22.87 -13.04 -11.27
CA ASN A 101 22.60 -12.00 -12.26
C ASN A 101 21.16 -11.45 -12.12
N TYR A 102 20.81 -11.00 -10.92
CA TYR A 102 19.50 -10.41 -10.65
C TYR A 102 19.63 -8.93 -10.27
N CYS A 103 18.68 -8.13 -10.74
CA CYS A 103 18.54 -6.76 -10.26
C CYS A 103 18.04 -6.81 -8.82
N SER A 104 18.90 -6.65 -7.81
CA SER A 104 18.45 -6.58 -6.41
C SER A 104 17.66 -5.29 -6.20
N ILE A 105 16.38 -5.40 -5.86
CA ILE A 105 15.52 -4.23 -5.70
C ILE A 105 15.51 -3.73 -4.26
N LYS A 106 15.66 -2.42 -4.12
CA LYS A 106 15.24 -1.64 -2.95
C LYS A 106 14.12 -0.69 -3.40
N THR A 107 12.87 -1.14 -3.31
CA THR A 107 11.75 -0.23 -3.57
C THR A 107 11.66 0.79 -2.44
N VAL A 108 11.18 1.99 -2.76
CA VAL A 108 10.89 3.00 -1.75
C VAL A 108 9.79 2.47 -0.82
N THR A 109 10.02 2.54 0.49
CA THR A 109 9.01 2.23 1.49
C THR A 109 8.09 3.43 1.67
N HIS A 110 6.78 3.18 1.59
CA HIS A 110 5.78 4.21 1.85
C HIS A 110 5.02 3.86 3.13
N GLU A 111 5.03 4.77 4.09
CA GLU A 111 4.27 4.59 5.32
C GLU A 111 2.80 4.99 5.13
N CYS A 112 1.93 4.22 5.76
CA CYS A 112 0.52 4.51 5.94
C CYS A 112 0.18 4.52 7.43
N SER A 113 -0.45 5.59 7.90
CA SER A 113 -1.04 5.69 9.23
C SER A 113 -2.55 5.52 9.13
N LYS A 114 -3.05 4.28 9.24
CA LYS A 114 -4.49 4.06 9.42
C LYS A 114 -4.88 4.46 10.84
N ILE A 115 -5.79 5.42 10.99
CA ILE A 115 -6.45 5.64 12.28
C ILE A 115 -7.32 4.40 12.53
N SER A 116 -6.95 3.59 13.52
CA SER A 116 -7.68 2.37 13.88
C SER A 116 -9.14 2.69 14.21
N ALA A 117 -10.08 1.92 13.66
CA ALA A 117 -11.51 2.03 13.97
C ALA A 117 -11.81 1.92 15.48
N HIS A 118 -10.95 1.23 16.22
CA HIS A 118 -11.04 1.12 17.67
C HIS A 118 -10.84 2.47 18.38
N ILE A 119 -9.97 3.33 17.85
CA ILE A 119 -9.73 4.68 18.40
C ILE A 119 -10.96 5.55 18.17
N THR A 120 -11.61 5.43 17.01
CA THR A 120 -12.84 6.17 16.71
C THR A 120 -13.96 5.80 17.69
N GLY A 121 -14.13 4.51 18.00
CA GLY A 121 -15.12 4.04 18.98
C GLY A 121 -14.87 4.53 20.41
N ILE A 122 -13.60 4.54 20.84
CA ILE A 122 -13.20 5.06 22.15
C ILE A 122 -13.51 6.55 22.26
N VAL A 123 -13.12 7.33 21.26
CA VAL A 123 -13.30 8.80 21.24
C VAL A 123 -14.79 9.16 21.28
N VAL A 124 -15.63 8.50 20.48
CA VAL A 124 -17.09 8.72 20.50
C VAL A 124 -17.70 8.38 21.87
N SER A 125 -17.24 7.30 22.50
CA SER A 125 -17.71 6.88 23.83
C SER A 125 -17.36 7.92 24.91
N PHE A 126 -16.14 8.45 24.88
CA PHE A 126 -15.72 9.52 25.80
C PHE A 126 -16.52 10.81 25.59
N PHE A 127 -16.81 11.21 24.34
CA PHE A 127 -17.66 12.36 24.06
C PHE A 127 -19.09 12.17 24.60
N LEU A 128 -19.68 10.99 24.41
CA LEU A 128 -21.00 10.68 24.97
C LEU A 128 -21.00 10.73 26.50
N LEU A 129 -20.02 10.11 27.16
CA LEU A 129 -19.91 10.15 28.63
C LEU A 129 -19.72 11.58 29.16
N ALA A 130 -18.89 12.39 28.51
CA ALA A 130 -18.69 13.79 28.88
C ALA A 130 -19.99 14.59 28.76
N THR A 131 -20.73 14.45 27.65
CA THR A 131 -22.02 15.15 27.48
C THR A 131 -23.04 14.73 28.54
N PHE A 132 -23.19 13.43 28.84
CA PHE A 132 -24.05 12.95 29.92
C PHE A 132 -23.66 13.52 31.29
N ALA A 133 -22.36 13.51 31.63
CA ALA A 133 -21.87 14.07 32.88
C ALA A 133 -22.17 15.56 32.99
N THR A 134 -21.92 16.33 31.92
CA THR A 134 -22.17 17.78 31.90
C THR A 134 -23.66 18.09 32.13
N VAL A 135 -24.56 17.37 31.46
CA VAL A 135 -26.02 17.53 31.64
C VAL A 135 -26.44 17.17 33.06
N PHE A 136 -25.90 16.10 33.64
CA PHE A 136 -26.19 15.69 35.01
C PHE A 136 -25.76 16.75 36.03
N PHE A 137 -24.55 17.29 35.89
CA PHE A 137 -24.04 18.34 36.78
C PHE A 137 -24.84 19.64 36.65
N LEU A 138 -25.23 20.04 35.43
CA LEU A 138 -26.09 21.20 35.21
C LEU A 138 -27.47 21.01 35.86
N LYS A 139 -28.12 19.85 35.67
CA LYS A 139 -29.40 19.54 36.33
C LYS A 139 -29.28 19.58 37.86
N ARG A 140 -28.22 18.98 38.42
CA ARG A 140 -27.99 18.97 39.88
C ARG A 140 -27.80 20.39 40.41
N ASN A 141 -27.01 21.22 39.75
CA ASN A 141 -26.79 22.62 40.16
C ASN A 141 -28.08 23.45 40.09
N VAL A 142 -28.91 23.26 39.05
CA VAL A 142 -30.20 23.95 38.92
C VAL A 142 -31.17 23.55 40.03
N ILE A 143 -31.29 22.24 40.33
CA ILE A 143 -32.14 21.75 41.42
C ILE A 143 -31.64 22.24 42.79
N TYR A 144 -30.32 22.20 43.02
CA TYR A 144 -29.72 22.70 44.25
C TYR A 144 -30.02 24.19 44.47
N ASN A 145 -29.85 25.01 43.43
CA ASN A 145 -30.16 26.43 43.49
C ASN A 145 -31.65 26.72 43.70
N LEU A 146 -32.56 25.96 43.07
CA LEU A 146 -34.01 26.10 43.28
C LEU A 146 -34.42 25.75 44.72
N CYS A 147 -33.85 24.68 45.29
CA CYS A 147 -34.11 24.32 46.68
C CYS A 147 -33.54 25.35 47.65
N TYR A 148 -32.34 25.88 47.39
CA TYR A 148 -31.71 26.91 48.23
C TYR A 148 -32.52 28.21 48.26
N ILE A 149 -33.00 28.68 47.10
CA ILE A 149 -33.86 29.89 47.01
C ILE A 149 -35.21 29.67 47.71
N LYS A 150 -35.74 28.44 47.72
CA LYS A 150 -37.03 28.13 48.37
C LYS A 150 -36.94 28.05 49.90
N MET A 151 -35.74 27.97 50.48
CA MET A 151 -35.51 27.87 51.93
C MET A 151 -35.17 29.20 52.61
N ASN A 152 -34.90 30.27 51.84
CA ASN A 152 -34.74 31.66 52.32
C ASN A 152 -35.97 32.49 51.97
#